data_AF-A0A948QNM1-F1
#
_entry.id   AF-A0A948QNM1-F1
#
_cell.length_a   1.000
_cell.length_b   1.000
_cell.length_c   1.000
_cell.angle_alpha   90.00
_cell.angle_beta   90.00
_cell.angle_gamma   90.00
#
_symmetry.space_group_name_H-M   'P 1'
#
loop_
_entity.id
_entity.type
_entity.pdbx_description
1 polymer ?
#
loop_
_entity_poly.entity_id
_entity_poly.type
_entity_poly.pdbx_seq_one_letter_code
_entity_poly.pdbx_strand_id
1 'polypeptide(L)'
;MIFRIMFFAIIIAGVFGFSGNVFAVYNTSGLLRSTNLLSGTSGAASIDSFGYTVSAIPANTTLQINFTGDGGNWYAADGTLDGWTSLTVGSNSIVLSGLPWQGAYFAYKIYMTSDGSDTPVLDSITFNYTAYDASRGVEISYPASGSLISTNLFDGVGSVASVDSFDYIVSAMPAGTGVVIQFSQDQTNWYGSDGILDNSDTLSAGSNNIGLSGLEWSGANFYYKLTFTSDESNTSVLTSIAVNYTDDATAPTTTPTATAGGASYTFDTWTNKTSLSVLLTCADNAGGVGCATTYYCQDTANTCTPTTTYSSAVAVSTEGTSYIRYYSTDTVPNSETTASQIIKIDTTAPVTAFSSTRSTNNITATLTCADSGSSCSVTYYCTDLTNECTPTTAYTSAVSLSISQNTYFRYYSIDFVSNS
;
A
#
# COMPACT_ATOMS: atom_id res chain seq x y z
N MET A 1 -7.49 38.22 -47.88
CA MET A 1 -6.47 37.15 -47.77
C MET A 1 -6.67 36.54 -46.40
N ILE A 2 -7.39 35.41 -46.33
CA ILE A 2 -7.71 34.75 -45.06
C ILE A 2 -6.46 33.98 -44.65
N PHE A 3 -5.71 34.50 -43.69
CA PHE A 3 -4.62 33.76 -43.07
C PHE A 3 -5.24 32.78 -42.10
N ARG A 4 -5.29 31.49 -42.49
CA ARG A 4 -5.47 30.41 -41.53
C ARG A 4 -4.16 30.28 -40.76
N ILE A 5 -4.19 30.61 -39.49
CA ILE A 5 -3.06 30.43 -38.58
C ILE A 5 -3.33 29.13 -37.84
N MET A 6 -2.53 28.10 -38.14
CA MET A 6 -2.60 26.80 -37.47
C MET A 6 -1.56 26.82 -36.35
N PHE A 7 -2.02 26.80 -35.11
CA PHE A 7 -1.17 26.58 -33.95
C PHE A 7 -1.17 25.07 -33.67
N PHE A 8 -0.05 24.38 -33.90
CA PHE A 8 0.09 22.98 -33.49
C PHE A 8 0.55 22.92 -32.04
N ALA A 9 -0.39 23.09 -31.11
CA ALA A 9 -0.22 22.52 -29.78
C ALA A 9 -0.68 21.06 -29.85
N ILE A 10 0.23 20.16 -30.27
CA ILE A 10 -0.01 18.72 -30.19
C ILE A 10 0.12 18.31 -28.73
N ILE A 11 -0.98 18.43 -27.98
CA ILE A 11 -1.09 17.86 -26.63
C ILE A 11 -1.55 16.42 -26.83
N ILE A 12 -0.63 15.48 -26.68
CA ILE A 12 -0.92 14.06 -26.81
C ILE A 12 -1.45 13.56 -25.48
N ALA A 13 -2.72 13.16 -25.47
CA ALA A 13 -3.26 12.33 -24.42
C ALA A 13 -2.64 10.94 -24.61
N GLY A 14 -1.92 10.44 -23.59
CA GLY A 14 -1.10 9.25 -23.71
C GLY A 14 -1.84 8.02 -24.23
N VAL A 15 -1.10 7.16 -24.94
CA VAL A 15 -1.46 5.76 -25.11
C VAL A 15 -1.32 5.09 -23.74
N PHE A 16 -2.43 4.69 -23.11
CA PHE A 16 -2.36 3.77 -21.96
C PHE A 16 -2.10 2.37 -22.51
N GLY A 17 -0.83 2.10 -22.85
CA GLY A 17 -0.37 0.78 -23.24
C GLY A 17 -0.12 -0.05 -21.99
N PHE A 18 -1.10 -0.84 -21.56
CA PHE A 18 -0.88 -1.86 -20.53
C PHE A 18 -0.33 -3.11 -21.21
N SER A 19 0.99 -3.21 -21.37
CA SER A 19 1.60 -4.43 -21.89
C SER A 19 1.42 -5.57 -20.86
N GLY A 20 0.72 -6.62 -21.29
CA GLY A 20 0.42 -7.78 -20.46
C GLY A 20 1.68 -8.49 -19.97
N ASN A 21 1.79 -8.61 -18.65
CA ASN A 21 1.94 -9.86 -17.90
C ASN A 21 2.22 -9.46 -16.45
N VAL A 22 1.17 -9.42 -15.62
CA VAL A 22 1.07 -9.66 -14.16
C VAL A 22 -0.36 -9.22 -13.80
N PHE A 23 -1.02 -9.94 -12.89
CA PHE A 23 -2.41 -9.69 -12.48
C PHE A 23 -2.57 -8.32 -11.82
N ALA A 24 -2.67 -7.25 -12.61
CA ALA A 24 -2.99 -5.91 -12.14
C ALA A 24 -4.51 -5.68 -12.19
N VAL A 25 -5.06 -5.04 -11.16
CA VAL A 25 -6.44 -4.56 -11.19
C VAL A 25 -6.52 -3.40 -12.20
N TYR A 26 -7.18 -3.62 -13.34
CA TYR A 26 -7.31 -2.62 -14.39
C TYR A 26 -8.36 -1.58 -14.03
N ASN A 27 -7.98 -0.30 -14.00
CA ASN A 27 -8.94 0.80 -13.93
C ASN A 27 -9.74 0.85 -15.24
N THR A 28 -11.06 0.69 -15.17
CA THR A 28 -11.94 0.65 -16.36
C THR A 28 -12.28 2.03 -16.90
N SER A 29 -11.75 3.12 -16.31
CA SER A 29 -11.94 4.47 -16.81
C SER A 29 -10.87 5.47 -16.33
N GLY A 30 -10.66 6.54 -17.09
CA GLY A 30 -9.75 7.63 -16.77
C GLY A 30 -10.25 9.00 -17.26
N LEU A 31 -9.86 10.07 -16.56
CA LEU A 31 -10.20 11.45 -16.89
C LEU A 31 -8.91 12.29 -17.06
N LEU A 32 -8.69 12.83 -18.25
CA LEU A 32 -7.62 13.77 -18.54
C LEU A 32 -8.18 15.19 -18.56
N ARG A 33 -7.55 16.15 -17.89
CA ARG A 33 -7.95 17.56 -17.90
C ARG A 33 -6.78 18.43 -18.37
N SER A 34 -7.01 19.31 -19.33
CA SER A 34 -6.00 20.30 -19.71
C SER A 34 -5.91 21.42 -18.68
N THR A 35 -4.75 22.05 -18.61
CA THR A 35 -4.62 23.38 -17.99
C THR A 35 -5.27 24.44 -18.89
N ASN A 36 -5.23 25.70 -18.46
CA ASN A 36 -5.61 26.81 -19.32
C ASN A 36 -4.65 26.91 -20.52
N LEU A 37 -5.16 26.57 -21.71
CA LEU A 37 -4.42 26.56 -22.96
C LEU A 37 -4.10 27.95 -23.50
N LEU A 38 -4.74 29.00 -22.98
CA LEU A 38 -4.51 30.39 -23.36
C LEU A 38 -3.70 31.17 -22.30
N SER A 39 -3.14 30.46 -21.31
CA SER A 39 -2.30 31.07 -20.28
C SER A 39 -1.05 31.72 -20.91
N GLY A 40 -0.75 32.97 -20.53
CA GLY A 40 0.37 33.73 -21.09
C GLY A 40 0.09 34.38 -22.45
N THR A 41 -1.10 34.20 -23.02
CA THR A 41 -1.53 34.91 -24.23
C THR A 41 -2.30 36.19 -23.91
N SER A 42 -2.48 37.06 -24.90
CA SER A 42 -3.41 38.21 -24.84
C SER A 42 -4.90 37.81 -24.91
N GLY A 43 -5.19 36.52 -25.00
CA GLY A 43 -6.53 35.94 -25.15
C GLY A 43 -6.92 35.60 -26.59
N ALA A 44 -8.03 34.89 -26.72
CA ALA A 44 -8.64 34.51 -27.99
C ALA A 44 -9.88 35.38 -28.27
N ALA A 45 -10.04 35.82 -29.51
CA ALA A 45 -11.26 36.43 -30.03
C ALA A 45 -12.35 35.38 -30.34
N SER A 46 -11.94 34.15 -30.67
CA SER A 46 -12.82 32.98 -30.80
C SER A 46 -12.04 31.69 -30.64
N ILE A 47 -12.72 30.66 -30.15
CA ILE A 47 -12.24 29.28 -30.18
C ILE A 47 -12.77 28.62 -31.45
N ASP A 48 -11.91 28.35 -32.43
CA ASP A 48 -12.38 28.02 -33.77
C ASP A 48 -12.68 26.52 -33.90
N SER A 49 -11.71 25.68 -33.55
CA SER A 49 -11.86 24.24 -33.63
C SER A 49 -10.90 23.47 -32.75
N PHE A 50 -11.29 22.24 -32.46
CA PHE A 50 -10.49 21.25 -31.76
C PHE A 50 -10.28 20.04 -32.67
N GLY A 51 -9.10 19.94 -33.27
CA GLY A 51 -8.64 18.78 -34.01
C GLY A 51 -8.25 17.64 -33.09
N TYR A 52 -8.43 16.40 -33.56
CA TYR A 52 -7.95 15.22 -32.87
C TYR A 52 -7.64 14.10 -33.87
N THR A 53 -6.71 13.21 -33.53
CA THR A 53 -6.49 11.95 -34.25
C THR A 53 -6.60 10.79 -33.28
N VAL A 54 -7.42 9.80 -33.61
CA VAL A 54 -7.63 8.59 -32.80
C VAL A 54 -7.34 7.38 -33.65
N SER A 55 -6.41 6.53 -33.23
CA SER A 55 -5.98 5.35 -33.99
C SER A 55 -6.77 4.11 -33.62
N ALA A 56 -7.31 4.05 -32.40
CA ALA A 56 -8.16 2.94 -31.97
C ALA A 56 -9.22 3.39 -30.96
N ILE A 57 -10.44 2.90 -31.13
CA ILE A 57 -11.47 2.85 -30.08
C ILE A 57 -11.95 1.38 -30.07
N PRO A 58 -11.34 0.52 -29.24
CA PRO A 58 -11.70 -0.89 -29.14
C PRO A 58 -13.17 -1.11 -28.75
N ALA A 59 -13.74 -2.28 -29.03
CA ALA A 59 -15.11 -2.58 -28.64
C ALA A 59 -15.27 -2.48 -27.12
N ASN A 60 -16.44 -2.01 -26.65
CA ASN A 60 -16.75 -1.80 -25.22
C ASN A 60 -15.90 -0.73 -24.51
N THR A 61 -15.12 0.05 -25.25
CA THR A 61 -14.41 1.23 -24.75
C THR A 61 -15.11 2.53 -25.19
N THR A 62 -14.84 3.63 -24.49
CA THR A 62 -15.41 4.94 -24.76
C THR A 62 -14.31 5.99 -24.78
N LEU A 63 -14.40 6.96 -25.70
CA LEU A 63 -13.55 8.14 -25.75
C LEU A 63 -14.41 9.37 -25.99
N GLN A 64 -14.44 10.28 -25.02
CA GLN A 64 -15.32 11.45 -25.01
C GLN A 64 -14.58 12.72 -24.57
N ILE A 65 -15.05 13.89 -25.00
CA ILE A 65 -14.48 15.20 -24.66
C ILE A 65 -15.54 16.23 -24.26
N ASN A 66 -15.21 17.11 -23.32
CA ASN A 66 -15.94 18.34 -23.06
C ASN A 66 -14.97 19.51 -22.84
N PHE A 67 -15.50 20.73 -22.87
CA PHE A 67 -14.71 21.96 -22.97
C PHE A 67 -15.21 23.02 -21.99
N THR A 68 -14.35 23.98 -21.66
CA THR A 68 -14.69 25.14 -20.83
C THR A 68 -14.01 26.39 -21.38
N GLY A 69 -14.74 27.50 -21.41
CA GLY A 69 -14.21 28.84 -21.72
C GLY A 69 -13.88 29.70 -20.50
N ASP A 70 -14.31 29.33 -19.29
CA ASP A 70 -14.18 30.17 -18.08
C ASP A 70 -13.53 29.45 -16.88
N GLY A 71 -13.43 28.13 -16.94
CA GLY A 71 -12.83 27.27 -15.91
C GLY A 71 -13.85 26.72 -14.92
N GLY A 72 -15.11 27.17 -15.00
CA GLY A 72 -16.22 26.75 -14.16
C GLY A 72 -17.15 25.77 -14.87
N ASN A 73 -17.79 26.23 -15.95
CA ASN A 73 -18.84 25.49 -16.65
C ASN A 73 -18.28 24.65 -17.81
N TRP A 74 -18.70 23.39 -17.88
CA TRP A 74 -18.22 22.44 -18.89
C TRP A 74 -19.31 22.11 -19.90
N TYR A 75 -18.95 22.04 -21.17
CA TYR A 75 -19.92 21.88 -22.25
C TYR A 75 -19.46 20.82 -23.25
N ALA A 76 -20.42 20.08 -23.81
CA ALA A 76 -20.20 19.36 -25.06
C ALA A 76 -19.98 20.35 -26.22
N ALA A 77 -19.47 19.84 -27.34
CA ALA A 77 -19.21 20.61 -28.54
C ALA A 77 -20.47 21.27 -29.14
N ASP A 78 -21.65 20.71 -28.87
CA ASP A 78 -22.94 21.25 -29.28
C ASP A 78 -23.48 22.33 -28.32
N GLY A 79 -22.75 22.66 -27.26
CA GLY A 79 -23.13 23.65 -26.26
C GLY A 79 -23.96 23.12 -25.10
N THR A 80 -24.17 21.80 -25.00
CA THR A 80 -24.89 21.20 -23.87
C THR A 80 -24.06 21.28 -22.58
N LEU A 81 -24.56 21.97 -21.56
CA LEU A 81 -23.94 22.05 -20.23
C LEU A 81 -23.83 20.65 -19.59
N ASP A 82 -22.67 20.35 -19.01
CA ASP A 82 -22.25 19.07 -18.44
C ASP A 82 -22.33 17.87 -19.41
N GLY A 83 -22.49 18.16 -20.71
CA GLY A 83 -22.50 17.17 -21.78
C GLY A 83 -21.11 16.68 -22.18
N TRP A 84 -21.09 15.56 -22.90
CA TRP A 84 -19.89 14.95 -23.48
C TRP A 84 -20.04 14.77 -25.00
N THR A 85 -18.95 15.01 -25.73
CA THR A 85 -18.86 14.78 -27.18
C THR A 85 -18.09 13.49 -27.43
N SER A 86 -18.68 12.52 -28.11
CA SER A 86 -17.97 11.26 -28.43
C SER A 86 -16.99 11.46 -29.58
N LEU A 87 -15.77 10.94 -29.43
CA LEU A 87 -14.74 10.97 -30.47
C LEU A 87 -14.85 9.73 -31.35
N THR A 88 -14.37 9.82 -32.59
CA THR A 88 -14.34 8.73 -33.56
C THR A 88 -12.93 8.43 -34.05
N VAL A 89 -12.67 7.21 -34.49
CA VAL A 89 -11.38 6.83 -35.10
C VAL A 89 -11.11 7.70 -36.35
N GLY A 90 -9.85 8.05 -36.55
CA GLY A 90 -9.35 8.88 -37.65
C GLY A 90 -8.97 10.30 -37.21
N SER A 91 -8.50 11.10 -38.17
CA SER A 91 -8.21 12.52 -37.99
C SER A 91 -9.47 13.35 -38.24
N ASN A 92 -9.93 14.03 -37.19
CA ASN A 92 -11.20 14.74 -37.16
C ASN A 92 -11.02 16.15 -36.59
N SER A 93 -12.02 17.01 -36.79
CA SER A 93 -12.04 18.36 -36.23
C SER A 93 -13.44 18.70 -35.73
N ILE A 94 -13.51 19.12 -34.47
CA ILE A 94 -14.71 19.61 -33.80
C ILE A 94 -14.75 21.11 -33.98
N VAL A 95 -15.80 21.62 -34.62
CA VAL A 95 -16.00 23.07 -34.76
C VAL A 95 -16.55 23.62 -33.46
N LEU A 96 -15.86 24.60 -32.87
CA LEU A 96 -16.23 25.23 -31.60
C LEU A 96 -16.62 26.70 -31.75
N SER A 97 -16.44 27.27 -32.95
CA SER A 97 -16.69 28.69 -33.24
C SER A 97 -18.14 29.15 -33.01
N GLY A 98 -19.08 28.22 -32.83
CA GLY A 98 -20.47 28.50 -32.48
C GLY A 98 -20.69 28.81 -30.99
N LEU A 99 -19.69 28.58 -30.14
CA LEU A 99 -19.78 28.80 -28.70
C LEU A 99 -19.22 30.18 -28.32
N PRO A 100 -19.80 30.87 -27.32
CA PRO A 100 -19.46 32.26 -27.00
C PRO A 100 -18.19 32.39 -26.14
N TRP A 101 -17.12 31.65 -26.49
CA TRP A 101 -15.89 31.63 -25.72
C TRP A 101 -14.86 32.61 -26.28
N GLN A 102 -14.48 33.57 -25.44
CA GLN A 102 -13.50 34.61 -25.73
C GLN A 102 -12.67 34.90 -24.47
N GLY A 103 -11.49 35.50 -24.65
CA GLY A 103 -10.61 35.90 -23.56
C GLY A 103 -9.46 34.93 -23.33
N ALA A 104 -8.83 35.02 -22.16
CA ALA A 104 -7.56 34.34 -21.87
C ALA A 104 -7.72 32.96 -21.22
N TYR A 105 -8.90 32.32 -21.37
CA TYR A 105 -9.14 31.01 -20.78
C TYR A 105 -9.78 30.03 -21.76
N PHE A 106 -9.18 28.85 -21.91
CA PHE A 106 -9.80 27.71 -22.56
C PHE A 106 -9.18 26.42 -22.03
N ALA A 107 -9.99 25.41 -21.75
CA ALA A 107 -9.52 24.09 -21.37
C ALA A 107 -10.49 22.98 -21.83
N TYR A 108 -10.03 21.74 -21.83
CA TYR A 108 -10.82 20.55 -22.16
C TYR A 108 -10.65 19.45 -21.10
N LYS A 109 -11.60 18.52 -21.05
CA LYS A 109 -11.44 17.22 -20.38
C LYS A 109 -11.77 16.10 -21.34
N ILE A 110 -11.01 15.01 -21.24
CA ILE A 110 -11.26 13.78 -21.97
C ILE A 110 -11.59 12.69 -20.96
N TYR A 111 -12.64 11.94 -21.26
CA TYR A 111 -13.06 10.78 -20.51
C TYR A 111 -12.86 9.54 -21.37
N MET A 112 -12.23 8.52 -20.79
CA MET A 112 -11.91 7.26 -21.46
C MET A 112 -12.41 6.09 -20.61
N THR A 113 -12.88 5.02 -21.25
CA THR A 113 -13.13 3.74 -20.58
C THR A 113 -12.32 2.62 -21.22
N SER A 114 -11.85 1.68 -20.40
CA SER A 114 -11.19 0.44 -20.83
C SER A 114 -12.06 -0.76 -20.45
N ASP A 115 -11.97 -1.83 -21.23
CA ASP A 115 -12.61 -3.12 -20.92
C ASP A 115 -11.73 -4.04 -20.05
N GLY A 116 -10.55 -3.57 -19.64
CA GLY A 116 -9.55 -4.31 -18.87
C GLY A 116 -8.49 -5.01 -19.73
N SER A 117 -8.67 -5.09 -21.05
CA SER A 117 -7.67 -5.61 -22.00
C SER A 117 -7.21 -4.54 -22.99
N ASP A 118 -8.12 -3.68 -23.43
CA ASP A 118 -7.91 -2.71 -24.48
C ASP A 118 -8.32 -1.30 -23.99
N THR A 119 -7.64 -0.27 -24.49
CA THR A 119 -7.94 1.15 -24.18
C THR A 119 -7.97 1.96 -25.48
N PRO A 120 -8.85 2.98 -25.63
CA PRO A 120 -8.81 3.87 -26.77
C PRO A 120 -7.45 4.57 -26.88
N VAL A 121 -7.03 4.87 -28.10
CA VAL A 121 -5.75 5.51 -28.40
C VAL A 121 -6.01 6.85 -29.06
N LEU A 122 -5.82 7.93 -28.31
CA LEU A 122 -5.92 9.31 -28.79
C LEU A 122 -4.53 9.83 -29.14
N ASP A 123 -4.16 9.78 -30.41
CA ASP A 123 -2.79 10.05 -30.86
C ASP A 123 -2.39 11.52 -30.77
N SER A 124 -3.34 12.43 -31.00
CA SER A 124 -3.03 13.87 -30.98
C SER A 124 -4.28 14.71 -30.84
N ILE A 125 -4.06 15.92 -30.35
CA ILE A 125 -5.03 17.01 -30.33
C ILE A 125 -4.43 18.20 -31.08
N THR A 126 -5.25 19.02 -31.69
CA THR A 126 -4.85 20.32 -32.23
C THR A 126 -5.88 21.35 -31.80
N PHE A 127 -5.41 22.47 -31.26
CA PHE A 127 -6.29 23.54 -30.81
C PHE A 127 -6.12 24.75 -31.72
N ASN A 128 -7.19 25.13 -32.42
CA ASN A 128 -7.20 26.29 -33.30
C ASN A 128 -8.09 27.38 -32.69
N TYR A 129 -7.55 28.58 -32.57
CA TYR A 129 -8.24 29.76 -32.08
C TYR A 129 -7.79 30.99 -32.85
N THR A 130 -8.65 32.00 -32.88
CA THR A 130 -8.31 33.31 -33.42
C THR A 130 -7.80 34.19 -32.28
N ALA A 131 -6.56 34.66 -32.36
CA ALA A 131 -5.92 35.48 -31.32
C ALA A 131 -6.51 36.90 -31.22
N TYR A 132 -6.41 37.50 -30.02
CA TYR A 132 -6.82 38.88 -29.71
C TYR A 132 -5.59 39.82 -29.66
N ASP A 133 -5.59 41.00 -30.30
CA ASP A 133 -4.62 42.08 -29.97
C ASP A 133 -5.24 43.44 -29.65
N ALA A 134 -4.48 44.21 -28.87
CA ALA A 134 -4.83 45.52 -28.37
C ALA A 134 -4.20 46.77 -29.06
N SER A 135 -3.19 46.66 -29.94
CA SER A 135 -2.52 47.78 -30.64
C SER A 135 -2.92 47.95 -32.13
N ARG A 136 -3.44 46.91 -32.79
CA ARG A 136 -4.15 46.91 -34.09
C ARG A 136 -5.27 45.86 -34.18
N GLY A 137 -5.51 45.06 -33.15
CA GLY A 137 -6.36 43.89 -33.21
C GLY A 137 -5.64 42.54 -33.40
N VAL A 138 -4.38 42.43 -33.86
CA VAL A 138 -3.60 41.15 -33.99
C VAL A 138 -2.03 41.25 -33.83
N GLU A 139 -1.45 40.77 -32.71
CA GLU A 139 -0.02 40.61 -32.38
C GLU A 139 0.12 39.15 -31.93
N ILE A 140 0.94 38.38 -32.64
CA ILE A 140 1.10 36.95 -32.40
C ILE A 140 2.50 36.74 -31.86
N SER A 141 2.58 36.65 -30.54
CA SER A 141 3.77 36.17 -29.83
C SER A 141 3.54 34.70 -29.50
N TYR A 142 4.34 33.82 -30.10
CA TYR A 142 4.37 32.40 -29.75
C TYR A 142 5.24 32.26 -28.50
N PRO A 143 4.77 31.63 -27.42
CA PRO A 143 5.63 31.36 -26.28
C PRO A 143 6.76 30.40 -26.72
N ALA A 144 8.01 30.80 -26.50
CA ALA A 144 9.20 30.01 -26.85
C ALA A 144 9.31 28.69 -26.06
N SER A 145 8.48 28.51 -25.03
CA SER A 145 8.40 27.29 -24.25
C SER A 145 7.00 27.05 -23.67
N GLY A 146 6.71 25.79 -23.36
CA GLY A 146 5.49 25.39 -22.65
C GLY A 146 5.75 24.18 -21.76
N SER A 147 5.07 24.09 -20.62
CA SER A 147 5.19 22.96 -19.71
C SER A 147 3.86 22.21 -19.54
N LEU A 148 3.97 20.89 -19.41
CA LEU A 148 2.87 20.00 -19.06
C LEU A 148 3.23 19.28 -17.76
N ILE A 149 2.28 19.19 -16.83
CA ILE A 149 2.40 18.42 -15.59
C ILE A 149 1.32 17.35 -15.63
N SER A 150 1.69 16.11 -15.33
CA SER A 150 0.74 15.00 -15.27
C SER A 150 -0.17 15.09 -14.05
N THR A 151 -1.31 14.41 -14.11
CA THR A 151 -2.01 13.98 -12.89
C THR A 151 -1.21 12.89 -12.18
N ASN A 152 -1.69 12.40 -11.03
CA ASN A 152 -1.09 11.22 -10.40
C ASN A 152 -1.33 10.00 -11.30
N LEU A 153 -0.25 9.35 -11.75
CA LEU A 153 -0.35 8.13 -12.59
C LEU A 153 -0.70 6.89 -11.77
N PHE A 154 -0.49 6.92 -10.46
CA PHE A 154 -0.77 5.80 -9.54
C PHE A 154 -2.07 5.98 -8.76
N ASP A 155 -2.93 6.93 -9.16
CA ASP A 155 -4.25 7.03 -8.56
C ASP A 155 -5.05 5.74 -8.81
N GLY A 156 -5.53 5.12 -7.73
CA GLY A 156 -6.17 3.80 -7.76
C GLY A 156 -5.22 2.60 -7.92
N VAL A 157 -3.90 2.79 -7.96
CA VAL A 157 -2.90 1.71 -7.93
C VAL A 157 -2.50 1.49 -6.47
N GLY A 158 -2.89 0.34 -5.91
CA GLY A 158 -2.86 0.12 -4.46
C GLY A 158 -1.47 -0.14 -3.87
N SER A 159 -0.56 -0.79 -4.61
CA SER A 159 0.60 -1.42 -3.98
C SER A 159 1.91 -1.32 -4.77
N VAL A 160 2.18 -0.15 -5.37
CA VAL A 160 3.42 0.09 -6.13
C VAL A 160 4.66 -0.10 -5.25
N ALA A 161 5.40 -1.15 -5.53
CA ALA A 161 6.60 -1.56 -4.83
C ALA A 161 7.85 -0.81 -5.27
N SER A 162 7.99 -0.59 -6.58
CA SER A 162 9.09 0.18 -7.16
C SER A 162 8.66 0.84 -8.47
N VAL A 163 9.18 2.04 -8.71
CA VAL A 163 9.09 2.70 -10.02
C VAL A 163 10.35 2.37 -10.82
N ASP A 164 10.19 1.62 -11.90
CA ASP A 164 11.31 0.98 -12.58
C ASP A 164 11.83 1.84 -13.73
N SER A 165 10.93 2.33 -14.60
CA SER A 165 11.32 3.16 -15.74
C SER A 165 10.18 3.97 -16.34
N PHE A 166 10.54 4.94 -17.17
CA PHE A 166 9.63 5.76 -17.98
C PHE A 166 9.93 5.56 -19.46
N ASP A 167 8.99 4.93 -20.18
CA ASP A 167 9.05 4.77 -21.62
C ASP A 167 8.45 5.98 -22.31
N TYR A 168 9.05 6.36 -23.45
CA TYR A 168 8.52 7.43 -24.26
C TYR A 168 8.81 7.26 -25.75
N ILE A 169 7.98 7.89 -26.59
CA ILE A 169 8.19 8.00 -28.04
C ILE A 169 8.09 9.45 -28.46
N VAL A 170 9.18 10.04 -28.95
CA VAL A 170 9.14 11.32 -29.66
C VAL A 170 9.12 11.06 -31.15
N SER A 171 7.96 11.23 -31.79
CA SER A 171 7.76 10.91 -33.21
C SER A 171 8.31 11.97 -34.16
N ALA A 172 8.46 13.22 -33.70
CA ALA A 172 9.08 14.30 -34.46
C ALA A 172 9.85 15.24 -33.54
N MET A 173 11.08 15.58 -33.93
CA MET A 173 11.91 16.58 -33.25
C MET A 173 12.56 17.49 -34.29
N PRO A 174 11.85 18.54 -34.74
CA PRO A 174 12.39 19.54 -35.66
C PRO A 174 13.67 20.19 -35.15
N ALA A 175 14.49 20.72 -36.06
CA ALA A 175 15.71 21.42 -35.68
C ALA A 175 15.37 22.69 -34.87
N GLY A 176 16.03 22.89 -33.72
CA GLY A 176 15.78 24.03 -32.85
C GLY A 176 14.66 23.82 -31.81
N THR A 177 13.98 22.66 -31.82
CA THR A 177 12.99 22.29 -30.79
C THR A 177 13.59 21.29 -29.79
N GLY A 178 12.95 21.14 -28.63
CA GLY A 178 13.42 20.22 -27.59
C GLY A 178 12.32 19.83 -26.61
N VAL A 179 12.55 18.74 -25.87
CA VAL A 179 11.70 18.33 -24.74
C VAL A 179 12.61 17.86 -23.62
N VAL A 180 12.36 18.35 -22.41
CA VAL A 180 12.96 17.84 -21.18
C VAL A 180 11.88 17.32 -20.25
N ILE A 181 12.22 16.35 -19.40
CA ILE A 181 11.32 15.74 -18.42
C ILE A 181 11.90 15.82 -17.01
N GLN A 182 11.02 15.95 -16.01
CA GLN A 182 11.31 15.80 -14.59
C GLN A 182 10.23 14.91 -13.96
N PHE A 183 10.54 14.30 -12.82
CA PHE A 183 9.65 13.39 -12.09
C PHE A 183 9.40 13.88 -10.66
N SER A 184 8.29 13.48 -10.05
CA SER A 184 7.94 13.86 -8.67
C SER A 184 7.00 12.85 -8.01
N GLN A 185 7.00 12.80 -6.68
CA GLN A 185 5.98 12.10 -5.88
C GLN A 185 5.05 13.07 -5.10
N ASP A 186 5.34 14.38 -5.10
CA ASP A 186 4.65 15.37 -4.26
C ASP A 186 4.20 16.63 -5.03
N GLN A 187 4.44 16.68 -6.34
CA GLN A 187 4.18 17.81 -7.25
C GLN A 187 4.95 19.11 -6.93
N THR A 188 5.79 19.11 -5.90
CA THR A 188 6.52 20.29 -5.42
C THR A 188 8.00 20.15 -5.72
N ASN A 189 8.59 19.01 -5.38
CA ASN A 189 9.99 18.68 -5.64
C ASN A 189 10.09 17.86 -6.94
N TRP A 190 10.87 18.36 -7.89
CA TRP A 190 11.01 17.78 -9.23
C TRP A 190 12.45 17.32 -9.44
N TYR A 191 12.64 16.09 -9.90
CA TYR A 191 13.95 15.45 -10.01
C TYR A 191 14.21 14.98 -11.44
N GLY A 192 15.48 14.95 -11.84
CA GLY A 192 15.91 14.13 -12.97
C GLY A 192 15.93 12.65 -12.58
N SER A 193 16.10 11.76 -13.56
CA SER A 193 16.25 10.31 -13.35
C SER A 193 17.47 9.94 -12.50
N ASP A 194 18.43 10.87 -12.38
CA ASP A 194 19.61 10.79 -11.52
C ASP A 194 19.35 11.13 -10.04
N GLY A 195 18.11 11.50 -9.69
CA GLY A 195 17.73 11.88 -8.33
C GLY A 195 18.17 13.28 -7.91
N ILE A 196 18.67 14.10 -8.83
CA ILE A 196 19.08 15.48 -8.54
C ILE A 196 17.86 16.41 -8.64
N LEU A 197 17.61 17.15 -7.55
CA LEU A 197 16.54 18.15 -7.48
C LEU A 197 16.74 19.25 -8.54
N ASP A 198 15.64 19.66 -9.16
CA ASP A 198 15.53 20.64 -10.25
C ASP A 198 16.30 20.28 -11.53
N ASN A 199 16.91 19.10 -11.58
CA ASN A 199 17.50 18.58 -12.81
C ASN A 199 16.42 18.00 -13.74
N SER A 200 16.75 17.83 -15.02
CA SER A 200 15.84 17.30 -16.03
C SER A 200 16.56 16.39 -17.01
N ASP A 201 15.89 15.35 -17.48
CA ASP A 201 16.39 14.50 -18.56
C ASP A 201 16.00 15.09 -19.92
N THR A 202 16.94 15.12 -20.87
CA THR A 202 16.64 15.54 -22.25
C THR A 202 16.13 14.36 -23.06
N LEU A 203 14.95 14.51 -23.67
CA LEU A 203 14.37 13.46 -24.50
C LEU A 203 15.00 13.45 -25.90
N SER A 204 15.11 12.27 -26.49
CA SER A 204 15.59 12.05 -27.86
C SER A 204 14.46 11.63 -28.80
N ALA A 205 14.63 11.86 -30.10
CA ALA A 205 13.71 11.33 -31.11
C ALA A 205 13.67 9.79 -31.09
N GLY A 206 12.52 9.21 -31.46
CA GLY A 206 12.30 7.77 -31.48
C GLY A 206 11.74 7.20 -30.18
N SER A 207 11.75 5.87 -30.07
CA SER A 207 11.33 5.13 -28.88
C SER A 207 12.52 4.93 -27.94
N ASN A 208 12.33 5.33 -26.68
CA ASN A 208 13.38 5.39 -25.68
C ASN A 208 12.81 5.04 -24.31
N ASN A 209 13.71 4.70 -23.38
CA ASN A 209 13.41 4.36 -21.99
C ASN A 209 14.33 5.17 -21.08
N ILE A 210 13.80 5.62 -19.95
CA ILE A 210 14.56 6.26 -18.85
C ILE A 210 14.45 5.35 -17.64
N GLY A 211 15.57 4.81 -17.16
CA GLY A 211 15.60 4.03 -15.93
C GLY A 211 15.34 4.93 -14.71
N LEU A 212 14.38 4.56 -13.87
CA LEU A 212 13.98 5.30 -12.67
C LEU A 212 14.27 4.54 -11.37
N SER A 213 14.68 3.27 -11.46
CA SER A 213 14.95 2.43 -10.29
C SER A 213 16.00 3.03 -9.33
N GLY A 214 16.90 3.89 -9.82
CA GLY A 214 17.89 4.60 -9.00
C GLY A 214 17.30 5.67 -8.07
N LEU A 215 16.04 6.05 -8.27
CA LEU A 215 15.31 6.96 -7.38
C LEU A 215 14.80 6.24 -6.12
N GLU A 216 14.73 4.90 -6.13
CA GLU A 216 14.20 4.08 -5.03
C GLU A 216 12.77 4.49 -4.60
N TRP A 217 11.96 4.96 -5.56
CA TRP A 217 10.60 5.41 -5.31
C TRP A 217 9.60 4.26 -5.28
N SER A 218 8.67 4.33 -4.32
CA SER A 218 7.54 3.42 -4.14
C SER A 218 6.29 4.16 -3.69
N GLY A 219 5.15 3.48 -3.62
CA GLY A 219 3.90 4.00 -3.09
C GLY A 219 2.97 4.67 -4.13
N ALA A 220 1.92 5.31 -3.62
CA ALA A 220 0.72 5.66 -4.41
C ALA A 220 0.84 6.91 -5.29
N ASN A 221 2.03 7.53 -5.40
CA ASN A 221 2.18 8.81 -6.08
C ASN A 221 3.31 8.79 -7.11
N PHE A 222 2.98 9.16 -8.35
CA PHE A 222 3.96 9.44 -9.39
C PHE A 222 3.45 10.48 -10.37
N TYR A 223 4.29 11.48 -10.62
CA TYR A 223 4.03 12.60 -11.52
C TYR A 223 5.24 12.83 -12.42
N TYR A 224 4.98 13.35 -13.62
CA TYR A 224 6.03 13.86 -14.50
C TYR A 224 5.69 15.28 -14.98
N LYS A 225 6.73 16.04 -15.30
CA LYS A 225 6.65 17.38 -15.86
C LYS A 225 7.49 17.44 -17.13
N LEU A 226 6.86 17.74 -18.24
CA LEU A 226 7.52 17.98 -19.52
C LEU A 226 7.67 19.49 -19.72
N THR A 227 8.80 19.90 -20.29
CA THR A 227 8.98 21.26 -20.81
C THR A 227 9.44 21.18 -22.25
N PHE A 228 8.65 21.77 -23.13
CA PHE A 228 8.87 21.85 -24.56
C PHE A 228 9.52 23.18 -24.90
N THR A 229 10.47 23.15 -25.82
CA THR A 229 11.07 24.34 -26.43
C THR A 229 10.67 24.37 -27.91
N SER A 230 10.18 25.52 -28.36
CA SER A 230 9.81 25.78 -29.76
C SER A 230 10.89 26.64 -30.43
N ASP A 231 11.01 26.51 -31.75
CA ASP A 231 11.77 27.43 -32.61
C ASP A 231 10.91 28.63 -33.08
N GLU A 232 9.80 28.90 -32.36
CA GLU A 232 8.76 29.89 -32.68
C GLU A 232 7.87 29.52 -33.89
N SER A 233 8.12 28.40 -34.56
CA SER A 233 7.35 27.92 -35.72
C SER A 233 6.90 26.45 -35.62
N ASN A 234 7.63 25.63 -34.87
CA ASN A 234 7.50 24.19 -34.71
C ASN A 234 7.72 23.81 -33.25
N THR A 235 7.21 22.64 -32.87
CA THR A 235 7.42 22.04 -31.54
C THR A 235 7.64 20.54 -31.71
N SER A 236 8.45 19.93 -30.85
CA SER A 236 8.61 18.47 -30.81
C SER A 236 7.29 17.75 -30.48
N VAL A 237 7.12 16.53 -30.96
CA VAL A 237 5.87 15.75 -30.84
C VAL A 237 6.11 14.45 -30.06
N LEU A 238 5.49 14.34 -28.88
CA LEU A 238 5.62 13.19 -27.98
C LEU A 238 4.38 12.28 -28.06
N THR A 239 4.47 11.14 -28.75
CA THR A 239 3.31 10.30 -29.10
C THR A 239 2.93 9.22 -28.10
N SER A 240 3.84 8.86 -27.20
CA SER A 240 3.55 7.84 -26.19
C SER A 240 4.42 8.07 -24.98
N ILE A 241 3.85 7.79 -23.81
CA ILE A 241 4.53 7.70 -22.53
C ILE A 241 3.95 6.52 -21.76
N ALA A 242 4.79 5.83 -20.99
CA ALA A 242 4.34 4.82 -20.04
C ALA A 242 5.29 4.80 -18.83
N VAL A 243 4.76 4.49 -17.66
CA VAL A 243 5.56 4.21 -16.46
C VAL A 243 5.51 2.72 -16.19
N ASN A 244 6.68 2.11 -16.07
CA ASN A 244 6.83 0.71 -15.67
C ASN A 244 7.11 0.68 -14.17
N TYR A 245 6.40 -0.18 -13.46
CA TYR A 245 6.50 -0.33 -12.01
C TYR A 245 6.30 -1.80 -11.62
N THR A 246 6.82 -2.17 -10.46
CA THR A 246 6.56 -3.45 -9.82
C THR A 246 5.51 -3.27 -8.75
N ASP A 247 4.58 -4.22 -8.63
CA ASP A 247 3.51 -4.25 -7.63
C ASP A 247 3.85 -5.27 -6.54
N ASP A 248 3.50 -4.96 -5.30
CA ASP A 248 3.58 -5.90 -4.18
C ASP A 248 2.22 -6.03 -3.53
N ALA A 249 1.51 -7.12 -3.80
CA ALA A 249 0.19 -7.38 -3.22
C ALA A 249 0.23 -8.33 -2.02
N THR A 250 1.42 -8.75 -1.57
CA THR A 250 1.56 -9.79 -0.56
C THR A 250 1.85 -9.16 0.79
N ALA A 251 0.99 -9.44 1.77
CA ALA A 251 1.26 -9.00 3.13
C ALA A 251 2.47 -9.75 3.73
N PRO A 252 3.25 -9.10 4.60
CA PRO A 252 4.37 -9.75 5.26
C PRO A 252 3.87 -10.81 6.27
N THR A 253 4.77 -11.68 6.72
CA THR A 253 4.49 -12.73 7.71
C THR A 253 5.33 -12.53 8.97
N THR A 254 4.67 -12.60 10.14
CA THR A 254 5.35 -12.50 11.43
C THR A 254 5.54 -13.86 12.10
N THR A 255 6.79 -14.26 12.33
CA THR A 255 7.14 -15.49 13.06
C THR A 255 7.52 -15.17 14.51
N PRO A 256 6.77 -15.67 15.51
CA PRO A 256 7.10 -15.51 16.92
C PRO A 256 8.06 -16.61 17.40
N THR A 257 8.98 -16.26 18.28
CA THR A 257 9.75 -17.20 19.10
C THR A 257 9.72 -16.73 20.55
N ALA A 258 9.94 -17.63 21.49
CA ALA A 258 9.91 -17.28 22.90
C ALA A 258 10.98 -18.03 23.70
N THR A 259 11.42 -17.44 24.80
CA THR A 259 12.32 -18.06 25.77
C THR A 259 11.79 -17.91 27.19
N ALA A 260 12.05 -18.91 28.03
CA ALA A 260 11.70 -18.93 29.45
C ALA A 260 12.96 -19.34 30.24
N GLY A 261 13.47 -18.46 31.10
CA GLY A 261 14.69 -18.76 31.88
C GLY A 261 15.93 -19.05 31.02
N GLY A 262 16.02 -18.46 29.83
CA GLY A 262 17.13 -18.65 28.89
C GLY A 262 17.03 -19.86 27.96
N ALA A 263 16.00 -20.71 28.11
CA ALA A 263 15.74 -21.83 27.20
C ALA A 263 14.57 -21.51 26.25
N SER A 264 14.54 -22.14 25.07
CA SER A 264 13.43 -22.02 24.14
C SER A 264 12.10 -22.48 24.77
N TYR A 265 11.05 -21.70 24.54
CA TYR A 265 9.69 -22.00 24.97
C TYR A 265 8.84 -22.44 23.78
N THR A 266 8.04 -23.48 23.96
CA THR A 266 7.02 -23.91 22.98
C THR A 266 5.69 -23.30 23.39
N PHE A 267 5.07 -22.51 22.51
CA PHE A 267 3.76 -21.92 22.78
C PHE A 267 2.72 -22.98 23.18
N ASP A 268 1.75 -22.57 24.00
CA ASP A 268 0.68 -23.42 24.56
C ASP A 268 1.14 -24.48 25.59
N THR A 269 2.41 -24.48 26.01
CA THR A 269 2.93 -25.35 27.08
C THR A 269 3.09 -24.60 28.42
N TRP A 270 2.98 -25.29 29.55
CA TRP A 270 3.20 -24.67 30.87
C TRP A 270 4.70 -24.53 31.19
N THR A 271 5.06 -23.45 31.88
CA THR A 271 6.41 -23.24 32.43
C THR A 271 6.35 -22.68 33.85
N ASN A 272 7.34 -23.05 34.68
CA ASN A 272 7.50 -22.51 36.03
C ASN A 272 8.39 -21.27 36.13
N LYS A 273 8.65 -20.61 35.00
CA LYS A 273 9.43 -19.37 34.97
C LYS A 273 8.52 -18.18 35.19
N THR A 274 8.99 -17.23 36.00
CA THR A 274 8.27 -16.00 36.36
C THR A 274 8.09 -15.03 35.20
N SER A 275 8.82 -15.23 34.11
CA SER A 275 8.76 -14.38 32.92
C SER A 275 9.20 -15.14 31.67
N LEU A 276 8.54 -14.85 30.56
CA LEU A 276 8.94 -15.20 29.21
C LEU A 276 9.35 -13.94 28.44
N SER A 277 10.25 -14.12 27.49
CA SER A 277 10.65 -13.12 26.50
C SER A 277 10.23 -13.60 25.10
N VAL A 278 9.34 -12.85 24.45
CA VAL A 278 8.81 -13.14 23.11
C VAL A 278 9.48 -12.24 22.08
N LEU A 279 10.07 -12.84 21.06
CA LEU A 279 10.66 -12.17 19.91
C LEU A 279 9.76 -12.35 18.69
N LEU A 280 9.34 -11.24 18.08
CA LEU A 280 8.60 -11.23 16.82
C LEU A 280 9.57 -10.91 15.67
N THR A 281 9.59 -11.76 14.64
CA THR A 281 10.42 -11.56 13.45
C THR A 281 9.51 -11.43 12.24
N CYS A 282 9.56 -10.28 11.57
CA CYS A 282 8.83 -10.06 10.33
C CYS A 282 9.71 -10.44 9.13
N ALA A 283 9.11 -11.12 8.15
CA ALA A 283 9.72 -11.38 6.86
C ALA A 283 8.68 -11.12 5.76
N ASP A 284 9.17 -10.71 4.60
CA ASP A 284 8.35 -10.45 3.42
C ASP A 284 8.75 -11.37 2.26
N ASN A 285 7.94 -11.46 1.21
CA ASN A 285 8.25 -12.29 0.06
C ASN A 285 9.45 -11.74 -0.74
N ALA A 286 10.07 -12.61 -1.53
CA ALA A 286 11.09 -12.20 -2.47
C ALA A 286 10.47 -11.22 -3.50
N GLY A 287 11.10 -10.06 -3.69
CA GLY A 287 10.61 -9.00 -4.57
C GLY A 287 9.52 -8.11 -3.96
N GLY A 288 9.09 -8.38 -2.72
CA GLY A 288 8.25 -7.47 -1.95
C GLY A 288 9.04 -6.28 -1.40
N VAL A 289 8.34 -5.31 -0.82
CA VAL A 289 8.95 -4.08 -0.32
C VAL A 289 9.53 -4.18 1.08
N GLY A 290 9.37 -5.34 1.73
CA GLY A 290 9.87 -5.60 3.06
C GLY A 290 8.94 -5.09 4.17
N CYS A 291 9.24 -5.50 5.39
CA CYS A 291 8.47 -5.14 6.57
C CYS A 291 8.67 -3.67 6.97
N ALA A 292 7.57 -2.94 7.18
CA ALA A 292 7.61 -1.61 7.79
C ALA A 292 7.48 -1.68 9.32
N THR A 293 6.31 -2.10 9.82
CA THR A 293 6.02 -2.07 11.26
C THR A 293 5.33 -3.32 11.73
N THR A 294 5.84 -3.93 12.82
CA THR A 294 5.14 -4.97 13.56
C THR A 294 4.38 -4.33 14.73
N TYR A 295 3.10 -4.63 14.86
CA TYR A 295 2.27 -4.23 16.00
C TYR A 295 1.96 -5.44 16.86
N TYR A 296 1.87 -5.22 18.17
CA TYR A 296 1.46 -6.25 19.12
C TYR A 296 0.54 -5.72 20.22
N CYS A 297 -0.11 -6.63 20.92
CA CYS A 297 -0.75 -6.40 22.21
C CYS A 297 -0.72 -7.69 23.04
N GLN A 298 -0.98 -7.56 24.34
CA GLN A 298 -1.09 -8.69 25.26
C GLN A 298 -2.36 -8.57 26.12
N ASP A 299 -3.01 -9.70 26.38
CA ASP A 299 -4.13 -9.80 27.31
C ASP A 299 -4.29 -11.24 27.84
N THR A 300 -5.32 -11.49 28.65
CA THR A 300 -5.69 -12.83 29.14
C THR A 300 -6.96 -13.38 28.48
N ALA A 301 -7.54 -12.63 27.54
CA ALA A 301 -8.84 -12.92 26.92
C ALA A 301 -8.77 -13.22 25.42
N ASN A 302 -7.61 -13.03 24.77
CA ASN A 302 -7.40 -13.15 23.33
C ASN A 302 -8.24 -12.17 22.49
N THR A 303 -8.41 -10.94 22.97
CA THR A 303 -9.32 -9.94 22.38
C THR A 303 -8.70 -8.57 22.14
N CYS A 304 -7.53 -8.27 22.70
CA CYS A 304 -6.85 -6.99 22.50
C CYS A 304 -6.56 -6.72 21.01
N THR A 305 -6.67 -5.47 20.58
CA THR A 305 -6.28 -5.05 19.23
C THR A 305 -4.81 -4.62 19.23
N PRO A 306 -3.94 -5.17 18.37
CA PRO A 306 -2.55 -4.76 18.31
C PRO A 306 -2.40 -3.31 17.85
N THR A 307 -1.92 -2.45 18.74
CA THR A 307 -1.65 -1.02 18.48
C THR A 307 -0.29 -0.58 18.98
N THR A 308 0.44 -1.44 19.71
CA THR A 308 1.77 -1.13 20.24
C THR A 308 2.83 -1.52 19.22
N THR A 309 3.68 -0.59 18.80
CA THR A 309 4.80 -0.88 17.91
C THR A 309 5.84 -1.76 18.61
N TYR A 310 6.23 -2.85 17.94
CA TYR A 310 7.27 -3.76 18.40
C TYR A 310 8.65 -3.19 18.05
N SER A 311 9.52 -3.08 19.07
CA SER A 311 10.89 -2.58 18.92
C SER A 311 11.93 -3.43 19.65
N SER A 312 11.50 -4.26 20.60
CA SER A 312 12.33 -5.18 21.37
C SER A 312 11.45 -6.30 21.92
N ALA A 313 12.09 -7.36 22.43
CA ALA A 313 11.40 -8.53 22.93
C ALA A 313 10.36 -8.19 24.01
N VAL A 314 9.19 -8.82 23.94
CA VAL A 314 8.06 -8.57 24.82
C VAL A 314 8.15 -9.49 26.04
N ALA A 315 8.18 -8.89 27.23
CA ALA A 315 8.15 -9.63 28.48
C ALA A 315 6.71 -9.96 28.88
N VAL A 316 6.43 -11.24 29.14
CA VAL A 316 5.14 -11.71 29.67
C VAL A 316 5.40 -12.39 31.01
N SER A 317 4.76 -11.89 32.07
CA SER A 317 4.97 -12.36 33.46
C SER A 317 3.67 -12.62 34.22
N THR A 318 2.53 -12.57 33.54
CA THR A 318 1.22 -12.82 34.15
C THR A 318 1.04 -14.33 34.31
N GLU A 319 0.84 -14.77 35.56
CA GLU A 319 0.51 -16.16 35.87
C GLU A 319 -0.83 -16.59 35.27
N GLY A 320 -0.93 -17.86 34.89
CA GLY A 320 -2.05 -18.41 34.13
C GLY A 320 -1.82 -18.31 32.62
N THR A 321 -2.93 -18.19 31.88
CA THR A 321 -2.93 -18.10 30.42
C THR A 321 -2.96 -16.65 29.96
N SER A 322 -1.98 -16.27 29.14
CA SER A 322 -1.90 -14.99 28.45
C SER A 322 -1.83 -15.20 26.94
N TYR A 323 -2.18 -14.17 26.18
CA TYR A 323 -2.12 -14.15 24.73
C TYR A 323 -1.26 -12.99 24.28
N ILE A 324 -0.41 -13.24 23.29
CA ILE A 324 0.23 -12.19 22.51
C ILE A 324 -0.36 -12.19 21.11
N ARG A 325 -0.96 -11.07 20.71
CA ARG A 325 -1.54 -10.88 19.38
C ARG A 325 -0.68 -9.90 18.60
N TYR A 326 -0.49 -10.15 17.32
CA TYR A 326 0.40 -9.34 16.48
C TYR A 326 0.01 -9.39 15.01
N TYR A 327 0.46 -8.39 14.25
CA TYR A 327 0.49 -8.38 12.79
C TYR A 327 1.61 -7.45 12.34
N SER A 328 2.09 -7.63 11.11
CA SER A 328 3.01 -6.69 10.48
C SER A 328 2.39 -6.00 9.27
N THR A 329 2.91 -4.82 8.94
CA THR A 329 2.65 -4.10 7.70
C THR A 329 3.93 -4.02 6.88
N ASP A 330 3.81 -3.96 5.56
CA ASP A 330 4.92 -3.64 4.66
C ASP A 330 4.99 -2.11 4.42
N THR A 331 5.87 -1.65 3.54
CA THR A 331 6.04 -0.21 3.24
C THR A 331 5.01 0.31 2.23
N VAL A 332 4.32 -0.58 1.52
CA VAL A 332 3.07 -0.28 0.82
C VAL A 332 1.92 -0.53 1.81
N PRO A 333 0.63 -0.32 1.47
CA PRO A 333 -0.44 -0.49 2.44
C PRO A 333 -0.94 -1.95 2.54
N ASN A 334 -0.05 -2.96 2.55
CA ASN A 334 -0.46 -4.34 2.85
C ASN A 334 -0.25 -4.65 4.34
N SER A 335 -1.22 -5.34 4.93
CA SER A 335 -1.22 -5.70 6.34
C SER A 335 -1.53 -7.17 6.53
N GLU A 336 -0.72 -7.84 7.35
CA GLU A 336 -0.94 -9.22 7.76
C GLU A 336 -2.26 -9.33 8.56
N THR A 337 -2.95 -10.46 8.44
CA THR A 337 -4.05 -10.78 9.35
C THR A 337 -3.54 -10.96 10.77
N THR A 338 -4.23 -10.41 11.78
CA THR A 338 -3.80 -10.55 13.18
C THR A 338 -3.70 -12.01 13.62
N ALA A 339 -2.49 -12.43 13.99
CA ALA A 339 -2.18 -13.71 14.58
C ALA A 339 -2.20 -13.63 16.12
N SER A 340 -2.23 -14.79 16.79
CA SER A 340 -2.23 -14.91 18.25
C SER A 340 -1.44 -16.13 18.71
N GLN A 341 -0.72 -16.02 19.82
CA GLN A 341 -0.02 -17.12 20.48
C GLN A 341 -0.38 -17.20 21.97
N ILE A 342 -0.47 -18.44 22.46
CA ILE A 342 -0.82 -18.75 23.85
C ILE A 342 0.45 -18.91 24.69
N ILE A 343 0.49 -18.23 25.83
CA ILE A 343 1.57 -18.31 26.81
C ILE A 343 0.97 -18.78 28.14
N LYS A 344 1.59 -19.78 28.78
CA LYS A 344 1.11 -20.34 30.05
C LYS A 344 2.22 -20.37 31.10
N ILE A 345 2.03 -19.62 32.18
CA ILE A 345 2.95 -19.53 33.32
C ILE A 345 2.27 -20.11 34.55
N ASP A 346 2.95 -21.03 35.25
CA ASP A 346 2.50 -21.54 36.54
C ASP A 346 3.66 -21.59 37.52
N THR A 347 3.65 -20.68 38.49
CA THR A 347 4.68 -20.57 39.53
C THR A 347 4.17 -20.99 40.90
N THR A 348 2.91 -21.40 40.98
CA THR A 348 2.22 -21.69 42.24
C THR A 348 2.31 -23.18 42.54
N ALA A 349 2.76 -23.52 43.74
CA ALA A 349 2.79 -24.91 44.18
C ALA A 349 1.36 -25.47 44.41
N PRO A 350 1.13 -26.76 44.12
CA PRO A 350 -0.16 -27.39 44.37
C PRO A 350 -0.45 -27.49 45.87
N VAL A 351 -1.73 -27.42 46.23
CA VAL A 351 -2.19 -27.62 47.61
C VAL A 351 -2.61 -29.08 47.83
N THR A 352 -2.03 -29.72 48.85
CA THR A 352 -2.42 -31.09 49.24
C THR A 352 -3.31 -31.07 50.49
N ALA A 353 -4.55 -31.51 50.35
CA ALA A 353 -5.47 -31.71 51.48
C ALA A 353 -5.36 -33.15 52.00
N PHE A 354 -5.25 -33.29 53.33
CA PHE A 354 -5.29 -34.57 54.03
C PHE A 354 -6.62 -34.74 54.75
N SER A 355 -7.21 -35.92 54.62
CA SER A 355 -8.35 -36.35 55.41
C SER A 355 -8.17 -37.78 55.88
N SER A 356 -8.82 -38.15 56.97
CA SER A 356 -8.74 -39.52 57.48
C SER A 356 -10.03 -39.97 58.13
N THR A 357 -10.38 -41.24 57.95
CA THR A 357 -11.44 -41.91 58.70
C THR A 357 -10.85 -43.00 59.59
N ARG A 358 -11.50 -43.30 60.71
CA ARG A 358 -11.05 -44.31 61.67
C ARG A 358 -12.12 -45.37 61.89
N SER A 359 -11.71 -46.64 61.80
CA SER A 359 -12.51 -47.80 62.17
C SER A 359 -11.69 -48.69 63.10
N THR A 360 -12.01 -48.68 64.40
CA THR A 360 -11.24 -49.37 65.45
C THR A 360 -9.77 -48.93 65.48
N ASN A 361 -8.84 -49.85 65.16
CA ASN A 361 -7.40 -49.62 65.08
C ASN A 361 -6.91 -49.35 63.64
N ASN A 362 -7.81 -49.25 62.67
CA ASN A 362 -7.46 -48.92 61.29
C ASN A 362 -7.81 -47.46 60.98
N ILE A 363 -6.84 -46.71 60.46
CA ILE A 363 -7.05 -45.40 59.84
C ILE A 363 -7.00 -45.56 58.33
N THR A 364 -7.94 -44.96 57.62
CA THR A 364 -7.87 -44.77 56.17
C THR A 364 -7.53 -43.31 55.89
N ALA A 365 -6.32 -43.06 55.38
CA ALA A 365 -5.85 -41.74 55.00
C ALA A 365 -6.13 -41.48 53.51
N THR A 366 -6.69 -40.31 53.21
CA THR A 366 -7.02 -39.87 51.86
C THR A 366 -6.35 -38.53 51.59
N LEU A 367 -5.58 -38.45 50.50
CA LEU A 367 -4.97 -37.24 50.00
C LEU A 367 -5.71 -36.75 48.76
N THR A 368 -5.92 -35.43 48.67
CA THR A 368 -6.46 -34.76 47.48
C THR A 368 -5.54 -33.61 47.11
N CYS A 369 -5.07 -33.60 45.87
CA CYS A 369 -4.30 -32.48 45.33
C CYS A 369 -5.22 -31.51 44.57
N ALA A 370 -5.00 -30.21 44.75
CA ALA A 370 -5.64 -29.16 43.96
C ALA A 370 -4.57 -28.17 43.45
N ASP A 371 -4.66 -27.85 42.17
CA ASP A 371 -3.80 -26.87 41.51
C ASP A 371 -4.61 -26.08 40.47
N SER A 372 -4.40 -24.77 40.37
CA SER A 372 -5.11 -23.88 39.45
C SER A 372 -4.37 -23.60 38.14
N GLY A 373 -3.10 -23.99 38.04
CA GLY A 373 -2.25 -23.76 36.89
C GLY A 373 -2.09 -25.02 36.05
N SER A 374 -0.90 -25.60 36.11
CA SER A 374 -0.47 -26.73 35.30
C SER A 374 -1.15 -28.05 35.67
N SER A 375 -1.98 -28.06 36.72
CA SER A 375 -2.63 -29.21 37.34
C SER A 375 -1.68 -30.10 38.16
N CYS A 376 -2.25 -30.85 39.09
CA CYS A 376 -1.51 -31.82 39.89
C CYS A 376 -0.91 -32.94 39.04
N SER A 377 0.37 -33.25 39.26
CA SER A 377 1.09 -34.34 38.60
C SER A 377 1.14 -35.59 39.49
N VAL A 378 1.72 -35.50 40.69
CA VAL A 378 1.79 -36.62 41.64
C VAL A 378 1.81 -36.15 43.08
N THR A 379 1.16 -36.90 43.96
CA THR A 379 1.23 -36.73 45.41
C THR A 379 2.13 -37.81 46.00
N TYR A 380 3.11 -37.42 46.82
CA TYR A 380 3.97 -38.34 47.56
C TYR A 380 3.58 -38.39 49.03
N TYR A 381 3.75 -39.55 49.65
CA TYR A 381 3.58 -39.73 51.09
C TYR A 381 4.65 -40.64 51.70
N CYS A 382 4.76 -40.59 53.02
CA CYS A 382 5.45 -41.59 53.84
C CYS A 382 4.84 -41.64 55.25
N THR A 383 5.14 -42.73 55.95
CA THR A 383 4.73 -42.92 57.35
C THR A 383 5.89 -43.40 58.20
N ASP A 384 6.03 -42.86 59.40
CA ASP A 384 7.01 -43.31 60.38
C ASP A 384 6.56 -43.01 61.82
N LEU A 385 7.48 -43.21 62.77
CA LEU A 385 7.24 -42.98 64.20
C LEU A 385 7.95 -41.72 64.73
N THR A 386 8.84 -41.12 63.93
CA THR A 386 9.73 -40.03 64.35
C THR A 386 9.45 -38.70 63.66
N ASN A 387 8.55 -38.66 62.68
CA ASN A 387 8.25 -37.50 61.83
C ASN A 387 9.42 -37.07 60.93
N GLU A 388 10.30 -38.00 60.55
CA GLU A 388 11.54 -37.71 59.82
C GLU A 388 11.56 -38.30 58.41
N CYS A 389 10.60 -39.16 58.07
CA CYS A 389 10.53 -39.79 56.75
C CYS A 389 10.42 -38.75 55.63
N THR A 390 11.08 -39.05 54.50
CA THR A 390 10.94 -38.26 53.26
C THR A 390 9.85 -38.90 52.39
N PRO A 391 8.78 -38.16 52.03
CA PRO A 391 7.73 -38.69 51.16
C PRO A 391 8.30 -39.07 49.79
N THR A 392 8.29 -40.37 49.49
CA THR A 392 8.80 -40.93 48.22
C THR A 392 7.84 -41.95 47.62
N THR A 393 6.80 -42.35 48.37
CA THR A 393 5.78 -43.30 47.89
C THR A 393 4.70 -42.52 47.16
N ALA A 394 4.46 -42.83 45.88
CA ALA A 394 3.38 -42.20 45.11
C ALA A 394 2.01 -42.64 45.65
N TYR A 395 1.14 -41.68 45.93
CA TYR A 395 -0.23 -41.90 46.36
C TYR A 395 -1.11 -42.21 45.14
N THR A 396 -1.63 -43.43 45.08
CA THR A 396 -2.51 -43.90 43.98
C THR A 396 -3.93 -44.21 44.45
N SER A 397 -4.10 -44.48 45.74
CA SER A 397 -5.38 -44.74 46.39
C SER A 397 -5.27 -44.49 47.89
N ALA A 398 -6.40 -44.43 48.58
CA ALA A 398 -6.45 -44.28 50.03
C ALA A 398 -5.56 -45.32 50.75
N VAL A 399 -4.82 -44.86 51.76
CA VAL A 399 -3.83 -45.67 52.48
C VAL A 399 -4.45 -46.18 53.78
N SER A 400 -4.51 -47.51 53.94
CA SER A 400 -4.98 -48.15 55.17
C SER A 400 -3.81 -48.43 56.13
N LEU A 401 -3.90 -47.91 57.35
CA LEU A 401 -2.87 -48.02 58.38
C LEU A 401 -3.45 -48.67 59.64
N SER A 402 -2.91 -49.81 60.05
CA SER A 402 -3.20 -50.41 61.35
C SER A 402 -2.28 -49.78 62.39
N ILE A 403 -2.82 -48.88 63.22
CA ILE A 403 -2.04 -48.10 64.20
C ILE A 403 -2.12 -48.73 65.59
N SER A 404 -0.97 -49.15 66.13
CA SER A 404 -0.79 -49.57 67.53
C SER A 404 -0.08 -48.52 68.40
N GLN A 405 0.43 -47.46 67.78
CA GLN A 405 1.19 -46.38 68.39
C GLN A 405 1.13 -45.11 67.52
N ASN A 406 1.59 -43.98 68.05
CA ASN A 406 1.63 -42.71 67.31
C ASN A 406 2.42 -42.90 66.01
N THR A 407 1.80 -42.54 64.89
CA THR A 407 2.36 -42.66 63.54
C THR A 407 2.22 -41.32 62.84
N TYR A 408 3.31 -40.79 62.30
CA TYR A 408 3.30 -39.57 61.50
C TYR A 408 3.02 -39.93 60.04
N PHE A 409 2.29 -39.06 59.36
CA PHE A 409 1.96 -39.18 57.94
C PHE A 409 2.40 -37.89 57.25
N ARG A 410 3.48 -37.94 56.47
CA ARG A 410 4.04 -36.78 55.77
C ARG A 410 3.71 -36.89 54.29
N TYR A 411 3.41 -35.77 53.66
CA TYR A 411 2.98 -35.73 52.26
C TYR A 411 3.28 -34.38 51.61
N TYR A 412 3.36 -34.38 50.28
CA TYR A 412 3.35 -33.18 49.44
C TYR A 412 2.88 -33.56 48.03
N SER A 413 2.52 -32.58 47.21
CA SER A 413 2.21 -32.81 45.80
C SER A 413 3.16 -32.02 44.91
N ILE A 414 3.35 -32.49 43.69
CA ILE A 414 3.97 -31.74 42.61
C ILE A 414 3.01 -31.56 41.46
N ASP A 415 3.11 -30.44 40.76
CA ASP A 415 2.36 -30.15 39.54
C ASP A 415 3.13 -30.60 38.27
N PHE A 416 2.57 -30.32 37.09
CA PHE A 416 3.19 -30.71 35.82
C PHE A 416 4.42 -29.88 35.42
N VAL A 417 4.67 -28.76 36.10
CA VAL A 417 5.90 -27.95 35.93
C VAL A 417 6.85 -28.03 37.13
N SER A 418 6.63 -29.02 38.00
CA SER A 418 7.47 -29.35 39.16
C SER A 418 7.50 -28.30 40.28
N ASN A 419 6.45 -27.49 40.46
CA ASN A 419 6.26 -26.76 41.72
C ASN A 419 5.80 -27.74 42.82
N SER A 420 6.19 -27.53 44.08
CA SER A 420 5.97 -28.49 45.19
C SER A 420 5.64 -27.84 46.53
#